data_AF-W9DF13-F1
#
_entry.id   AF-W9DF13-F1
#
_cell.length_a   1.000
_cell.length_b   1.000
_cell.length_c   1.000
_cell.angle_alpha   90.00
_cell.angle_beta   90.00
_cell.angle_gamma   90.00
#
_symmetry.space_group_name_H-M   'P 1'
#
loop_
_entity.id
_entity.type
_entity.pdbx_description
1 polymer ?
#
loop_
_entity_poly.entity_id
_entity_poly.type
_entity_poly.pdbx_seq_one_letter_code
_entity_poly.pdbx_strand_id
1 'polypeptide(L)'
;MRSRHVSTVIGASADLVYDFVSDPDNLPKWAAGLASSEVVRRGDDLLAESPMGTVTIRFVPRNTLGVVDHDVILPNGATVHNPLRVLPHPEGAEVVFTLRQLAMSDAEFDQDTRMVEEDLERLRALF
;
A
#
# COMPACT_ATOMS: atom_id res chain seq x y z
N MET A 1 -21.38 4.08 1.40
CA MET A 1 -20.01 3.75 0.97
C MET A 1 -19.20 5.04 0.94
N ARG A 2 -18.12 5.10 1.72
CA ARG A 2 -17.21 6.25 1.84
C ARG A 2 -15.76 5.81 1.65
N SER A 3 -14.88 6.80 1.47
CA SER A 3 -13.43 6.60 1.46
C SER A 3 -12.78 7.40 2.59
N ARG A 4 -11.59 6.96 3.02
CA ARG A 4 -10.67 7.72 3.87
C ARG A 4 -9.34 7.84 3.15
N HIS A 5 -8.77 9.03 3.19
CA HIS A 5 -7.41 9.26 2.77
C HIS A 5 -6.54 9.26 4.02
N VAL A 6 -5.62 8.30 4.07
CA VAL A 6 -4.61 8.21 5.13
C VAL A 6 -3.32 8.69 4.51
N SER A 7 -2.64 9.64 5.13
CA SER A 7 -1.37 10.14 4.62
C SER A 7 -0.32 10.34 5.69
N THR A 8 0.94 10.37 5.25
CA THR A 8 2.08 10.73 6.07
C THR A 8 3.10 11.51 5.25
N VAL A 9 3.82 12.41 5.90
CA VAL A 9 4.92 13.18 5.29
C VAL A 9 6.25 12.57 5.69
N ILE A 10 7.07 12.26 4.69
CA ILE A 10 8.38 11.65 4.81
C ILE A 10 9.44 12.69 4.45
N GLY A 11 10.46 12.83 5.31
CA GLY A 11 11.56 13.80 5.18
C GLY A 11 12.59 13.46 4.09
N ALA A 12 12.14 12.89 2.98
CA ALA A 12 12.96 12.50 1.84
C ALA A 12 12.32 12.99 0.52
N SER A 13 13.10 13.09 -0.55
CA SER A 13 12.58 13.52 -1.85
C SER A 13 11.52 12.56 -2.38
N ALA A 14 10.50 13.09 -3.09
CA ALA A 14 9.45 12.29 -3.70
C ALA A 14 9.97 11.16 -4.61
N ASP A 15 11.05 11.38 -5.35
CA ASP A 15 11.65 10.35 -6.23
C ASP A 15 12.20 9.16 -5.42
N LEU A 16 12.96 9.42 -4.36
CA LEU A 16 13.47 8.36 -3.46
C LEU A 16 12.34 7.58 -2.78
N VAL A 17 11.30 8.29 -2.32
CA VAL A 17 10.15 7.64 -1.68
C VAL A 17 9.37 6.81 -2.71
N TYR A 18 9.14 7.35 -3.90
CA TYR A 18 8.47 6.64 -5.00
C TYR A 18 9.23 5.37 -5.39
N ASP A 19 10.54 5.46 -5.56
CA ASP A 19 11.40 4.33 -5.92
C ASP A 19 11.30 3.22 -4.87
N PHE A 20 11.34 3.58 -3.59
CA PHE A 20 11.24 2.63 -2.49
C PHE A 20 9.86 1.95 -2.41
N VAL A 21 8.78 2.75 -2.45
CA VAL A 21 7.40 2.27 -2.28
C VAL A 21 6.94 1.44 -3.48
N SER A 22 7.44 1.76 -4.69
CA SER A 22 7.10 1.05 -5.93
C SER A 22 7.92 -0.23 -6.15
N ASP A 23 8.85 -0.56 -5.25
CA ASP A 23 9.59 -1.83 -5.30
C ASP A 23 8.91 -2.89 -4.41
N PRO A 24 8.36 -3.96 -5.00
CA PRO A 24 7.73 -5.04 -4.25
C PRO A 24 8.61 -5.67 -3.16
N ASP A 25 9.92 -5.67 -3.32
CA ASP A 25 10.84 -6.27 -2.34
C ASP A 25 10.91 -5.45 -1.03
N ASN A 26 10.42 -4.20 -1.06
CA ASN A 26 10.29 -3.37 0.12
C ASN A 26 8.95 -3.55 0.85
N LEU A 27 7.93 -4.17 0.25
CA LEU A 27 6.60 -4.32 0.88
C LEU A 27 6.67 -4.95 2.28
N PRO A 28 7.38 -6.07 2.52
CA PRO A 28 7.42 -6.69 3.84
C PRO A 28 8.06 -5.80 4.93
N LYS A 29 8.76 -4.73 4.54
CA LYS A 29 9.42 -3.82 5.49
C LYS A 29 8.45 -2.84 6.13
N TRP A 30 7.30 -2.57 5.50
CA TRP A 30 6.38 -1.52 5.96
C TRP A 30 4.89 -1.89 5.87
N ALA A 31 4.48 -2.72 4.90
CA ALA A 31 3.08 -3.06 4.65
C ALA A 31 2.69 -4.38 5.36
N ALA A 32 2.57 -4.34 6.69
CA ALA A 32 2.27 -5.51 7.50
C ALA A 32 0.90 -6.12 7.15
N GLY A 33 -0.04 -5.31 6.65
CA GLY A 33 -1.35 -5.78 6.19
C GLY A 33 -1.31 -6.62 4.90
N LEU A 34 -0.25 -6.50 4.09
CA LEU A 34 -0.14 -7.13 2.77
C LEU A 34 0.89 -8.24 2.71
N ALA A 35 2.02 -8.10 3.41
CA ALA A 35 3.11 -9.06 3.35
C ALA A 35 3.70 -9.29 4.74
N SER A 36 3.36 -10.44 5.33
CA SER A 36 3.99 -10.91 6.58
C SER A 36 5.30 -11.67 6.33
N SER A 37 5.59 -11.99 5.07
CA SER A 37 6.73 -12.78 4.62
C SER A 37 7.24 -12.33 3.25
N GLU A 38 8.27 -12.99 2.74
CA GLU A 38 8.88 -12.70 1.44
C GLU A 38 7.85 -12.77 0.30
N VAL A 39 7.88 -11.76 -0.58
CA VAL A 39 6.99 -11.68 -1.75
C VAL A 39 7.55 -12.57 -2.86
N VAL A 40 6.77 -13.54 -3.32
CA VAL A 40 7.18 -14.43 -4.41
C VAL A 40 6.74 -13.86 -5.75
N ARG A 41 7.69 -13.46 -6.60
CA ARG A 41 7.43 -12.96 -7.96
C ARG A 41 7.07 -14.11 -8.91
N ARG A 42 5.95 -13.98 -9.64
CA ARG A 42 5.50 -14.89 -10.71
C ARG A 42 5.08 -14.09 -11.94
N GLY A 43 6.07 -13.74 -12.77
CA GLY A 43 5.83 -12.79 -13.86
C GLY A 43 5.54 -11.41 -13.29
N ASP A 44 4.41 -10.83 -13.67
CA ASP A 44 3.94 -9.53 -13.14
C ASP A 44 3.19 -9.66 -11.79
N ASP A 45 2.87 -10.89 -11.39
CA ASP A 45 2.13 -11.18 -10.17
C ASP A 45 3.07 -11.35 -8.97
N LEU A 46 2.63 -10.82 -7.83
CA LEU A 46 3.33 -10.91 -6.56
C LEU A 46 2.49 -11.73 -5.59
N LEU A 47 3.00 -12.88 -5.14
CA LEU A 47 2.29 -13.68 -4.15
C LEU A 47 2.81 -13.34 -2.76
N ALA A 48 1.89 -13.06 -1.84
CA ALA A 48 2.21 -12.75 -0.45
C ALA A 48 1.31 -13.54 0.50
N GLU A 49 1.89 -14.03 1.58
CA GLU A 49 1.13 -14.60 2.70
C GLU A 49 0.62 -13.47 3.60
N SER A 50 -0.70 -13.45 3.79
CA SER A 50 -1.40 -12.48 4.62
C SER A 50 -2.35 -13.20 5.60
N PRO A 51 -2.88 -12.50 6.62
CA PRO A 51 -3.92 -13.05 7.48
C PRO A 51 -5.18 -13.52 6.73
N MET A 52 -5.37 -13.08 5.48
CA MET A 52 -6.49 -13.45 4.61
C MET A 52 -6.20 -14.72 3.77
N GLY A 53 -5.02 -15.32 3.93
CA GLY A 53 -4.46 -16.36 3.07
C GLY A 53 -3.49 -15.82 2.04
N THR A 54 -3.04 -16.68 1.11
CA THR A 54 -2.18 -16.27 0.00
C THR A 54 -2.94 -15.34 -0.94
N VAL A 55 -2.47 -14.10 -1.05
CA VAL A 55 -3.02 -13.09 -1.96
C VAL A 55 -2.11 -12.87 -3.16
N THR A 56 -2.68 -12.40 -4.27
CA THR A 56 -1.90 -11.92 -5.42
C THR A 56 -1.98 -10.41 -5.50
N ILE A 57 -0.84 -9.74 -5.57
CA ILE A 57 -0.72 -8.29 -5.69
C ILE A 57 -0.25 -7.94 -7.10
N ARG A 58 -0.87 -6.94 -7.71
CA ARG A 58 -0.48 -6.39 -9.01
C ARG A 58 -0.34 -4.88 -8.90
N PHE A 59 0.86 -4.37 -9.13
CA PHE A 59 1.10 -2.93 -9.19
C PHE A 59 0.82 -2.38 -10.58
N VAL A 60 0.44 -1.11 -10.65
CA VAL A 60 0.56 -0.36 -11.90
C VAL A 60 2.03 -0.31 -12.36
N PRO A 61 2.29 -0.16 -13.67
CA PRO A 61 3.63 0.05 -14.17
C PRO A 61 4.29 1.29 -13.55
N ARG A 62 5.63 1.24 -13.43
CA ARG A 62 6.43 2.40 -13.03
C ARG A 62 6.13 3.60 -13.92
N ASN A 63 5.99 4.76 -13.32
CA ASN A 63 5.53 5.98 -13.96
C ASN A 63 6.11 7.21 -13.27
N THR A 64 6.05 8.37 -13.95
CA THR A 64 6.56 9.64 -13.43
C THR A 64 5.46 10.48 -12.75
N LEU A 65 4.29 9.89 -12.48
CA LEU A 65 3.12 10.59 -11.92
C LEU A 65 2.97 10.39 -10.41
N GLY A 66 3.87 9.60 -9.81
CA GLY A 66 3.84 9.21 -8.40
C GLY A 66 2.78 8.17 -8.06
N VAL A 67 2.19 7.50 -9.06
CA VAL A 67 1.09 6.55 -8.84
C VAL A 67 1.66 5.16 -8.51
N VAL A 68 1.24 4.60 -7.39
CA VAL A 68 1.64 3.27 -6.88
C VAL A 68 0.40 2.41 -6.57
N ASP A 69 -0.68 2.67 -7.31
CA ASP A 69 -1.92 1.90 -7.21
C ASP A 69 -1.63 0.41 -7.40
N HIS A 70 -2.34 -0.40 -6.63
CA HIS A 70 -2.22 -1.85 -6.74
C HIS A 70 -3.55 -2.54 -6.49
N ASP A 71 -3.71 -3.68 -7.16
CA ASP A 71 -4.82 -4.59 -6.95
C ASP A 71 -4.36 -5.74 -6.04
N VAL A 72 -5.20 -6.06 -5.06
CA VAL A 72 -5.05 -7.25 -4.21
C VAL A 72 -6.17 -8.23 -4.56
N ILE A 73 -5.78 -9.40 -5.07
CA ILE A 73 -6.68 -10.47 -5.46
C ILE A 73 -6.70 -11.48 -4.31
N LEU A 74 -7.88 -11.63 -3.71
CA LEU A 74 -8.13 -12.51 -2.58
C LEU A 74 -8.29 -13.98 -3.03
N PRO A 75 -8.15 -14.97 -2.13
CA PRO A 75 -8.32 -16.39 -2.47
C PRO A 75 -9.68 -16.73 -3.11
N ASN A 76 -10.72 -15.95 -2.82
CA ASN A 76 -12.05 -16.12 -3.40
C ASN A 76 -12.20 -15.47 -4.80
N GLY A 77 -11.13 -14.89 -5.36
CA GLY A 77 -11.10 -14.22 -6.66
C GLY A 77 -11.57 -12.75 -6.64
N ALA A 78 -12.03 -12.24 -5.50
CA ALA A 78 -12.38 -10.83 -5.37
C ALA A 78 -11.12 -9.95 -5.50
N THR A 79 -11.24 -8.82 -6.19
CA THR A 79 -10.16 -7.85 -6.35
C THR A 79 -10.47 -6.59 -5.55
N VAL A 80 -9.54 -6.18 -4.70
CA VAL A 80 -9.57 -4.92 -3.96
C VAL A 80 -8.56 -3.97 -4.60
N HIS A 81 -9.06 -2.85 -5.13
CA HIS A 81 -8.22 -1.83 -5.73
C HIS A 81 -7.82 -0.78 -4.69
N ASN A 82 -6.51 -0.61 -4.50
CA ASN A 82 -5.88 0.24 -3.49
C ASN A 82 -5.10 1.38 -4.15
N PRO A 83 -5.70 2.58 -4.26
CA PRO A 83 -4.98 3.75 -4.75
C PRO A 83 -3.96 4.22 -3.73
N LEU A 84 -2.73 4.41 -4.19
CA LEU A 84 -1.61 4.87 -3.40
C LEU A 84 -0.79 5.84 -4.23
N ARG A 85 -0.45 7.00 -3.67
CA ARG A 85 0.28 8.03 -4.40
C ARG A 85 1.39 8.64 -3.56
N VAL A 86 2.52 8.90 -4.20
CA VAL A 86 3.61 9.71 -3.67
C VAL A 86 3.55 11.09 -4.33
N LEU A 87 3.51 12.13 -3.52
CA LEU A 87 3.36 13.53 -3.94
C LEU A 87 4.56 14.35 -3.48
N PRO A 88 5.05 15.33 -4.27
CA PRO A 88 5.98 16.32 -3.77
C PRO A 88 5.35 17.12 -2.62
N HIS A 89 6.10 17.29 -1.53
CA HIS A 89 5.69 18.08 -0.36
C HIS A 89 6.80 19.07 0.01
N PRO A 90 6.51 20.29 0.53
CA PRO A 90 7.55 21.24 0.94
C PRO A 90 8.57 20.70 1.94
N GLU A 91 8.19 19.68 2.72
CA GLU A 91 9.04 19.00 3.71
C GLU A 91 9.61 17.66 3.23
N GLY A 92 9.42 17.31 1.95
CA GLY A 92 9.89 16.04 1.37
C GLY A 92 8.86 15.42 0.42
N ALA A 93 8.23 14.33 0.85
CA ALA A 93 7.20 13.63 0.10
C ALA A 93 5.98 13.35 0.98
N GLU A 94 4.79 13.45 0.40
CA GLU A 94 3.56 12.99 1.05
C GLU A 94 3.11 11.68 0.39
N VAL A 95 2.92 10.63 1.19
CA VAL A 95 2.36 9.36 0.74
C VAL A 95 0.89 9.34 1.13
N VAL A 96 -0.02 9.16 0.17
CA VAL A 96 -1.48 9.15 0.38
C VAL A 96 -2.06 7.81 -0.06
N PHE A 97 -2.67 7.08 0.87
CA PHE A 97 -3.42 5.86 0.62
C PHE A 97 -4.94 6.15 0.66
N THR A 98 -5.70 5.63 -0.30
CA THR A 98 -7.17 5.76 -0.32
C THR A 98 -7.85 4.46 0.05
N LEU A 99 -8.31 4.36 1.30
CA LEU A 99 -9.06 3.21 1.78
C LEU A 99 -10.55 3.36 1.47
N ARG A 100 -11.14 2.35 0.83
CA ARG A 100 -12.58 2.31 0.50
C ARG A 100 -13.31 1.34 1.42
N GLN A 101 -14.43 1.78 2.00
CA GLN A 101 -15.20 0.93 2.92
C GLN A 101 -15.72 -0.37 2.26
N LEU A 102 -16.16 -0.31 0.99
CA LEU A 102 -16.74 -1.45 0.29
C LEU A 102 -17.87 -2.12 1.11
N ALA A 103 -17.76 -3.43 1.37
CA ALA A 103 -18.71 -4.22 2.15
C ALA A 103 -18.38 -4.27 3.65
N MET A 104 -17.33 -3.57 4.11
CA MET A 104 -16.94 -3.53 5.52
C MET A 104 -17.97 -2.76 6.34
N SER A 105 -18.24 -3.27 7.54
CA SER A 105 -18.89 -2.50 8.61
C SER A 105 -18.06 -1.27 8.99
N ASP A 106 -18.66 -0.32 9.71
CA ASP A 106 -17.93 0.85 10.19
C ASP A 106 -16.77 0.48 11.12
N ALA A 107 -16.94 -0.57 11.95
CA ALA A 107 -15.90 -1.03 12.86
C ALA A 107 -14.71 -1.67 12.13
N GLU A 108 -14.98 -2.50 11.11
CA GLU A 108 -13.93 -3.07 10.24
C GLU A 108 -13.20 -1.97 9.47
N PHE A 109 -13.93 -0.99 8.94
CA PHE A 109 -13.33 0.15 8.23
C PHE A 109 -12.46 1.01 9.15
N ASP A 110 -12.87 1.23 10.40
CA ASP A 110 -12.06 1.91 11.42
C ASP A 110 -10.80 1.15 11.79
N GLN A 111 -10.90 -0.17 11.95
CA GLN A 111 -9.75 -1.02 12.21
C GLN A 111 -8.76 -1.01 11.04
N ASP A 112 -9.26 -1.15 9.81
CA ASP A 112 -8.43 -1.17 8.61
C ASP A 112 -7.75 0.18 8.34
N THR A 113 -8.44 1.28 8.66
CA THR A 113 -7.82 2.63 8.64
C THR A 113 -6.60 2.69 9.56
N ARG A 114 -6.70 2.17 10.80
CA ARG A 114 -5.58 2.17 11.75
C ARG A 114 -4.42 1.29 11.29
N MET A 115 -4.71 0.14 10.67
CA MET A 115 -3.66 -0.72 10.12
C MET A 115 -2.88 0.00 9.00
N VAL A 116 -3.58 0.73 8.11
CA VAL A 116 -2.93 1.57 7.09
C VAL A 116 -2.13 2.72 7.71
N GLU A 117 -2.65 3.38 8.75
CA GLU A 117 -1.91 4.42 9.49
C GLU A 117 -0.58 3.87 10.06
N GLU A 118 -0.61 2.69 10.67
CA GLU A 118 0.58 2.04 11.20
C GLU A 118 1.57 1.65 10.10
N ASP A 119 1.09 1.14 8.96
CA ASP A 119 1.94 0.78 7.82
C ASP A 119 2.64 2.02 7.23
N LEU A 120 1.94 3.15 7.11
CA LEU A 120 2.53 4.41 6.66
C LEU A 120 3.53 4.97 7.67
N GLU A 121 3.31 4.81 8.98
CA GLU A 121 4.30 5.22 9.99
C GLU A 121 5.55 4.33 9.96
N ARG A 122 5.39 3.01 9.74
CA ARG A 122 6.51 2.09 9.51
C ARG A 122 7.31 2.52 8.27
N LEU A 123 6.63 2.85 7.18
CA LEU A 123 7.27 3.36 5.97
C LEU A 123 8.06 4.64 6.25
N ARG A 124 7.46 5.61 6.96
CA ARG A 124 8.11 6.86 7.34
C ARG A 124 9.39 6.63 8.15
N ALA A 125 9.39 5.66 9.07
CA ALA A 125 10.54 5.36 9.92
C ALA A 125 11.74 4.71 9.18
N LEU A 126 11.57 4.32 7.91
CA LEU A 126 12.64 3.76 7.08
C LEU A 126 13.46 4.84 6.33
N PHE A 127 13.09 6.11 6.46
CA PHE A 127 13.76 7.27 5.87
C PHE A 127 14.33 8.19 6.95
#